data_AF-A0A1U9X9N3-F1
#
_entry.id   AF-A0A1U9X9N3-F1
#
_cell.length_a   1.000
_cell.length_b   1.000
_cell.length_c   1.000
_cell.angle_alpha   90.00
_cell.angle_beta   90.00
_cell.angle_gamma   90.00
#
_symmetry.space_group_name_H-M   'P 1'
#
loop_
_entity.id
_entity.type
_entity.pdbx_description
1 polymer ?
#
loop_
_entity_poly.entity_id
_entity_poly.type
_entity_poly.pdbx_seq_one_letter_code
_entity_poly.pdbx_strand_id
1 'polypeptide(L)'
;PLAKKHNVKILPADSEHSAIFQCIQGLPEGALRRIILTASGGAFRDLPVEKLKEVKVADALKHPNWNMGKKITVDSATLFNKGLEVIEAHYLFGAEYDDIEIVIHPQSIIHSMVETQDSSVLAQLGWPDMRLPILYTLSWPERVYCSEITWPRLDLCNVDLTFKKPDHVKYPSMDLAYAAGRAGGTMTGVLSAANEKAVEMFIDEKISYLD
;
A
#
# COMPACT_ATOMS: atom_id res chain seq x y z
N PRO A 1 -11.17 -13.46 -11.66
CA PRO A 1 -11.93 -14.26 -12.66
C PRO A 1 -13.37 -14.64 -12.23
N LEU A 2 -13.54 -15.26 -11.06
CA LEU A 2 -14.87 -15.68 -10.56
C LEU A 2 -15.80 -14.49 -10.31
N ALA A 3 -15.31 -13.41 -9.69
CA ALA A 3 -16.09 -12.20 -9.46
C ALA A 3 -16.66 -11.64 -10.79
N LYS A 4 -15.83 -11.50 -11.83
CA LYS A 4 -16.27 -11.10 -13.18
C LYS A 4 -17.29 -12.09 -13.77
N LYS A 5 -17.05 -13.40 -13.66
CA LYS A 5 -17.96 -14.45 -14.15
C LYS A 5 -19.34 -14.38 -13.49
N HIS A 6 -19.38 -14.05 -12.21
CA HIS A 6 -20.62 -13.98 -11.43
C HIS A 6 -21.18 -12.55 -11.29
N ASN A 7 -20.61 -11.58 -12.01
CA ASN A 7 -20.97 -10.16 -11.91
C ASN A 7 -20.98 -9.64 -10.45
N VAL A 8 -20.07 -10.15 -9.63
CA VAL A 8 -19.87 -9.73 -8.24
C VAL A 8 -18.82 -8.64 -8.21
N LYS A 9 -19.09 -7.57 -7.47
CA LYS A 9 -18.13 -6.49 -7.24
C LYS A 9 -17.21 -6.86 -6.09
N ILE A 10 -15.91 -6.71 -6.29
CA ILE A 10 -14.92 -6.74 -5.21
C ILE A 10 -14.74 -5.29 -4.75
N LEU A 11 -15.06 -5.02 -3.49
CA LEU A 11 -14.91 -3.69 -2.90
C LEU A 11 -13.68 -3.73 -1.99
N PRO A 12 -12.59 -3.02 -2.32
CA PRO A 12 -11.38 -3.03 -1.52
C PRO A 12 -11.55 -2.23 -0.22
N ALA A 13 -11.14 -2.81 0.90
CA ALA A 13 -11.11 -2.17 2.22
C ALA A 13 -9.71 -1.72 2.65
N ASP A 14 -8.67 -2.21 1.95
CA ASP A 14 -7.32 -1.67 2.05
C ASP A 14 -7.33 -0.18 1.64
N SER A 15 -6.60 0.68 2.34
CA SER A 15 -6.64 2.14 2.14
C SER A 15 -6.25 2.53 0.72
N GLU A 16 -5.19 1.95 0.21
CA GLU A 16 -4.59 2.25 -1.08
C GLU A 16 -5.46 1.75 -2.22
N HIS A 17 -5.99 0.53 -2.11
CA HIS A 17 -6.94 0.01 -3.10
C HIS A 17 -8.29 0.72 -3.04
N SER A 18 -8.77 1.09 -1.85
CA SER A 18 -9.98 1.91 -1.69
C SER A 18 -9.80 3.29 -2.33
N ALA A 19 -8.62 3.89 -2.20
CA ALA A 19 -8.27 5.13 -2.86
C ALA A 19 -8.27 5.03 -4.39
N ILE A 20 -7.63 3.99 -4.95
CA ILE A 20 -7.66 3.73 -6.40
C ILE A 20 -9.10 3.53 -6.87
N PHE A 21 -9.86 2.67 -6.17
CA PHE A 21 -11.25 2.40 -6.49
C PHE A 21 -12.11 3.67 -6.48
N GLN A 22 -11.82 4.63 -5.59
CA GLN A 22 -12.49 5.94 -5.59
C GLN A 22 -12.07 6.83 -6.75
N CYS A 23 -10.77 6.88 -7.07
CA CYS A 23 -10.27 7.75 -8.14
C CYS A 23 -10.71 7.30 -9.54
N ILE A 24 -10.90 5.99 -9.76
CA ILE A 24 -11.34 5.46 -11.06
C ILE A 24 -12.85 5.52 -11.29
N GLN A 25 -13.64 5.87 -10.28
CA GLN A 25 -15.09 5.97 -10.43
C GLN A 25 -15.47 7.10 -11.38
N GLY A 26 -16.16 6.75 -12.47
CA GLY A 26 -16.57 7.69 -13.50
C GLY A 26 -15.54 7.90 -14.60
N LEU A 27 -14.36 7.28 -14.52
CA LEU A 27 -13.41 7.28 -15.64
C LEU A 27 -13.96 6.44 -16.82
N PRO A 28 -13.78 6.90 -18.07
CA PRO A 28 -14.10 6.08 -19.22
C PRO A 28 -13.15 4.88 -19.31
N GLU A 29 -13.60 3.81 -19.99
CA GLU A 29 -12.77 2.63 -20.23
C GLU A 29 -11.46 3.01 -20.94
N GLY A 30 -10.33 2.45 -20.49
CA GLY A 30 -9.00 2.76 -21.02
C GLY A 30 -8.40 4.09 -20.56
N ALA A 31 -9.10 4.88 -19.73
CA ALA A 31 -8.58 6.16 -19.25
C ALA A 31 -7.51 6.02 -18.17
N LEU A 32 -7.47 4.92 -17.42
CA LEU A 32 -6.40 4.66 -16.46
C LEU A 32 -5.09 4.42 -17.22
N ARG A 33 -4.08 5.26 -16.96
CA ARG A 33 -2.73 5.10 -17.50
C ARG A 33 -1.82 4.44 -16.47
N ARG A 34 -1.83 4.94 -15.24
CA ARG A 34 -0.89 4.52 -14.19
C ARG A 34 -1.55 4.53 -12.83
N ILE A 35 -1.13 3.62 -11.95
CA ILE A 35 -1.43 3.65 -10.53
C ILE A 35 -0.20 4.13 -9.78
N ILE A 36 -0.38 5.01 -8.80
CA ILE A 36 0.69 5.48 -7.92
C ILE A 36 0.28 5.11 -6.49
N LEU A 37 0.84 4.01 -6.00
CA LEU A 37 0.67 3.50 -4.64
C LEU A 37 1.57 4.29 -3.69
N THR A 38 1.01 4.85 -2.64
CA THR A 38 1.82 5.52 -1.62
C THR A 38 2.22 4.54 -0.52
N ALA A 39 3.40 4.72 0.05
CA ALA A 39 3.85 3.97 1.21
C ALA A 39 4.42 4.91 2.28
N SER A 40 4.21 4.60 3.56
CA SER A 40 4.77 5.38 4.67
C SER A 40 6.30 5.32 4.74
N GLY A 41 6.90 4.26 4.16
CA GLY A 41 8.31 3.88 4.29
C GLY A 41 8.64 3.04 5.54
N GLY A 42 7.66 2.83 6.42
CA GLY A 42 7.82 2.05 7.64
C GLY A 42 8.85 2.63 8.63
N ALA A 43 9.26 1.80 9.60
CA ALA A 43 10.11 2.20 10.73
C ALA A 43 11.49 2.74 10.32
N PHE A 44 12.04 2.28 9.19
CA PHE A 44 13.42 2.56 8.78
C PHE A 44 13.55 3.53 7.59
N ARG A 45 12.47 4.26 7.27
CA ARG A 45 12.42 5.18 6.13
C ARG A 45 13.45 6.31 6.15
N ASP A 46 13.89 6.68 7.35
CA ASP A 46 14.85 7.77 7.60
C ASP A 46 16.19 7.24 8.16
N LEU A 47 16.32 5.92 8.32
CA LEU A 47 17.57 5.28 8.76
C LEU A 47 18.49 5.08 7.54
N PRO A 48 19.81 5.33 7.61
CA PRO A 48 20.73 4.94 6.53
C PRO A 48 20.76 3.43 6.28
N VAL A 49 20.95 3.01 5.03
CA VAL A 49 20.92 1.59 4.62
C VAL A 49 21.98 0.77 5.36
N GLU A 50 23.15 1.35 5.62
CA GLU A 50 24.28 0.69 6.27
C GLU A 50 23.99 0.27 7.71
N LYS A 51 23.00 0.92 8.35
CA LYS A 51 22.57 0.62 9.73
C LYS A 51 21.49 -0.47 9.80
N LEU A 52 20.90 -0.88 8.67
CA LEU A 52 19.84 -1.90 8.66
C LEU A 52 20.32 -3.26 9.17
N LYS A 53 21.62 -3.57 9.03
CA LYS A 53 22.21 -4.81 9.57
C LYS A 53 22.16 -4.91 11.11
N GLU A 54 21.93 -3.79 11.80
CA GLU A 54 21.99 -3.71 13.27
C GLU A 54 20.60 -3.68 13.91
N VAL A 55 19.54 -3.47 13.11
CA VAL A 55 18.18 -3.28 13.63
C VAL A 55 17.65 -4.55 14.26
N LYS A 56 16.85 -4.37 15.32
CA LYS A 56 16.21 -5.48 16.04
C LYS A 56 14.72 -5.52 15.75
N VAL A 57 14.09 -6.64 16.12
CA VAL A 57 12.63 -6.80 16.04
C VAL A 57 11.91 -5.63 16.72
N ALA A 58 12.38 -5.24 17.91
CA ALA A 58 11.83 -4.12 18.66
C ALA A 58 11.88 -2.78 17.89
N ASP A 59 12.83 -2.60 16.97
CA ASP A 59 12.92 -1.39 16.13
C ASP A 59 11.99 -1.48 14.93
N ALA A 60 11.92 -2.66 14.28
CA ALA A 60 11.02 -2.90 13.16
C ALA A 60 9.55 -2.75 13.56
N LEU A 61 9.21 -3.04 14.82
CA LEU A 61 7.85 -2.92 15.36
C LEU A 61 7.40 -1.49 15.69
N LYS A 62 8.25 -0.46 15.49
CA LYS A 62 7.93 0.95 15.76
C LYS A 62 7.48 1.68 14.49
N HIS A 63 6.28 1.39 14.00
CA HIS A 63 5.74 2.11 12.86
C HIS A 63 5.41 3.59 13.23
N PRO A 64 5.77 4.59 12.39
CA PRO A 64 5.59 6.01 12.72
C PRO A 64 4.13 6.51 12.75
N ASN A 65 3.26 6.00 11.88
CA ASN A 65 1.88 6.52 11.73
C ASN A 65 0.78 5.56 12.21
N TRP A 66 0.94 4.25 11.96
CA TRP A 66 -0.09 3.24 12.19
C TRP A 66 0.21 2.35 13.39
N ASN A 67 -0.84 1.95 14.11
CA ASN A 67 -0.78 0.89 15.11
C ASN A 67 -1.34 -0.41 14.50
N MET A 68 -0.46 -1.36 14.18
CA MET A 68 -0.79 -2.57 13.42
C MET A 68 -0.23 -3.82 14.09
N GLY A 69 -0.73 -4.98 13.66
CA GLY A 69 -0.18 -6.28 14.08
C GLY A 69 1.27 -6.47 13.64
N LYS A 70 2.04 -7.25 14.40
CA LYS A 70 3.49 -7.42 14.22
C LYS A 70 3.90 -7.72 12.78
N LYS A 71 3.19 -8.63 12.11
CA LYS A 71 3.46 -9.04 10.73
C LYS A 71 3.40 -7.86 9.76
N ILE A 72 2.28 -7.13 9.77
CA ILE A 72 2.06 -5.97 8.88
C ILE A 72 3.06 -4.85 9.20
N THR A 73 3.38 -4.66 10.48
CA THR A 73 4.37 -3.67 10.90
C THR A 73 5.76 -3.98 10.33
N VAL A 74 6.20 -5.24 10.37
CA VAL A 74 7.47 -5.67 9.75
C VAL A 74 7.41 -5.54 8.23
N ASP A 75 6.32 -5.97 7.59
CA ASP A 75 6.13 -5.80 6.14
C ASP A 75 6.20 -4.33 5.72
N SER A 76 5.67 -3.41 6.53
CA SER A 76 5.77 -1.98 6.27
C SER A 76 7.20 -1.47 6.41
N ALA A 77 7.96 -1.99 7.38
CA ALA A 77 9.37 -1.66 7.54
C ALA A 77 10.23 -2.12 6.34
N THR A 78 9.83 -3.20 5.65
CA THR A 78 10.52 -3.72 4.45
C THR A 78 9.87 -3.28 3.14
N LEU A 79 8.71 -2.61 3.16
CA LEU A 79 7.80 -2.38 2.02
C LEU A 79 7.27 -3.65 1.33
N PHE A 80 7.34 -4.80 1.99
CA PHE A 80 6.76 -6.03 1.46
C PHE A 80 5.24 -5.90 1.29
N ASN A 81 4.57 -5.18 2.20
CA ASN A 81 3.14 -4.90 2.07
C ASN A 81 2.85 -4.19 0.74
N LYS A 82 3.65 -3.19 0.39
CA LYS A 82 3.45 -2.41 -0.83
C LYS A 82 3.76 -3.24 -2.08
N GLY A 83 4.74 -4.14 -1.99
CA GLY A 83 4.98 -5.14 -3.03
C GLY A 83 3.79 -6.07 -3.26
N LEU A 84 3.13 -6.54 -2.20
CA LEU A 84 1.90 -7.32 -2.33
C LEU A 84 0.76 -6.50 -2.93
N GLU A 85 0.61 -5.24 -2.53
CA GLU A 85 -0.39 -4.33 -3.09
C GLU A 85 -0.18 -4.05 -4.58
N VAL A 86 1.07 -4.03 -5.08
CA VAL A 86 1.34 -3.96 -6.53
C VAL A 86 0.71 -5.15 -7.26
N ILE A 87 0.87 -6.36 -6.72
CA ILE A 87 0.29 -7.59 -7.29
C ILE A 87 -1.24 -7.54 -7.22
N GLU A 88 -1.79 -7.10 -6.09
CA GLU A 88 -3.24 -6.97 -5.90
C GLU A 88 -3.85 -5.92 -6.85
N ALA A 89 -3.21 -4.76 -7.00
CA ALA A 89 -3.64 -3.70 -7.91
C ALA A 89 -3.68 -4.16 -9.37
N HIS A 90 -2.71 -4.98 -9.80
CA HIS A 90 -2.74 -5.61 -11.13
C HIS A 90 -4.01 -6.45 -11.31
N TYR A 91 -4.36 -7.31 -10.34
CA TYR A 91 -5.55 -8.16 -10.45
C TYR A 91 -6.88 -7.42 -10.24
N LEU A 92 -6.91 -6.38 -9.41
CA LEU A 92 -8.12 -5.63 -9.07
C LEU A 92 -8.48 -4.58 -10.12
N PHE A 93 -7.48 -3.92 -10.70
CA PHE A 93 -7.69 -2.77 -11.59
C PHE A 93 -7.18 -2.99 -13.02
N GLY A 94 -6.46 -4.09 -13.28
CA GLY A 94 -5.99 -4.43 -14.62
C GLY A 94 -4.82 -3.58 -15.12
N ALA A 95 -4.10 -2.91 -14.21
CA ALA A 95 -2.89 -2.17 -14.56
C ALA A 95 -1.72 -3.15 -14.77
N GLU A 96 -0.90 -2.92 -15.79
CA GLU A 96 0.34 -3.67 -15.98
C GLU A 96 1.36 -3.30 -14.90
N TYR A 97 2.27 -4.21 -14.56
CA TYR A 97 3.23 -3.99 -13.47
C TYR A 97 4.10 -2.75 -13.69
N ASP A 98 4.47 -2.45 -14.93
CA ASP A 98 5.29 -1.27 -15.25
C ASP A 98 4.50 0.05 -15.12
N ASP A 99 3.16 -0.04 -15.05
CA ASP A 99 2.21 1.05 -14.85
C ASP A 99 1.74 1.17 -13.38
N ILE A 100 2.39 0.48 -12.45
CA ILE A 100 2.15 0.62 -11.00
C ILE A 100 3.42 1.12 -10.34
N GLU A 101 3.39 2.35 -9.82
CA GLU A 101 4.52 2.99 -9.13
C GLU A 101 4.33 2.98 -7.62
N ILE A 102 5.41 2.72 -6.89
CA ILE A 102 5.47 2.96 -5.45
C ILE A 102 6.17 4.30 -5.19
N VAL A 103 5.54 5.16 -4.39
CA VAL A 103 6.15 6.40 -3.87
C VAL A 103 6.11 6.41 -2.35
N ILE A 104 7.16 6.94 -1.71
CA ILE A 104 7.15 7.14 -0.26
C ILE A 104 6.44 8.46 0.04
N HIS A 105 5.33 8.37 0.76
CA HIS A 105 4.55 9.48 1.29
C HIS A 105 4.48 9.34 2.82
N PRO A 106 5.42 9.95 3.56
CA PRO A 106 5.58 9.75 5.00
C PRO A 106 4.35 10.08 5.84
N GLN A 107 3.46 10.95 5.35
CA GLN A 107 2.31 11.44 6.09
C GLN A 107 1.09 10.52 6.01
N SER A 108 1.04 9.62 5.01
CA SER A 108 -0.09 8.71 4.79
C SER A 108 -1.45 9.43 4.67
N ILE A 109 -1.46 10.64 4.07
CA ILE A 109 -2.67 11.45 3.84
C ILE A 109 -3.27 11.18 2.47
N ILE A 110 -2.43 11.20 1.43
CA ILE A 110 -2.79 10.67 0.12
C ILE A 110 -2.61 9.16 0.21
N HIS A 111 -3.71 8.40 0.10
CA HIS A 111 -3.66 6.95 0.22
C HIS A 111 -3.15 6.33 -1.08
N SER A 112 -3.75 6.67 -2.22
CA SER A 112 -3.21 6.37 -3.56
C SER A 112 -3.65 7.41 -4.57
N MET A 113 -3.00 7.37 -5.73
CA MET A 113 -3.34 8.20 -6.88
C MET A 113 -3.44 7.35 -8.15
N VAL A 114 -4.10 7.89 -9.16
CA VAL A 114 -4.11 7.36 -10.52
C VAL A 114 -3.75 8.47 -11.49
N GLU A 115 -2.95 8.15 -12.51
CA GLU A 115 -2.73 9.02 -13.66
C GLU A 115 -3.66 8.57 -14.80
N THR A 116 -4.33 9.52 -15.44
CA THR A 116 -5.17 9.29 -16.61
C THR A 116 -4.41 9.45 -17.92
N GLN A 117 -4.99 9.00 -19.03
CA GLN A 117 -4.39 9.09 -20.37
C GLN A 117 -4.14 10.53 -20.87
N ASP A 118 -4.67 11.55 -20.21
CA ASP A 118 -4.39 12.96 -20.47
C ASP A 118 -3.39 13.57 -19.47
N SER A 119 -2.71 12.73 -18.68
CA SER A 119 -1.76 13.11 -17.62
C SER A 119 -2.37 13.82 -16.41
N SER A 120 -3.69 13.81 -16.25
CA SER A 120 -4.28 14.24 -14.97
C SER A 120 -3.97 13.23 -13.88
N VAL A 121 -3.63 13.71 -12.68
CA VAL A 121 -3.45 12.85 -11.51
C VAL A 121 -4.60 13.08 -10.54
N LEU A 122 -5.34 12.02 -10.24
CA LEU A 122 -6.41 12.02 -9.26
C LEU A 122 -5.94 11.31 -8.00
N ALA A 123 -6.18 11.93 -6.84
CA ALA A 123 -5.74 11.44 -5.55
C ALA A 123 -6.93 11.32 -4.60
N GLN A 124 -6.97 10.26 -3.80
CA GLN A 124 -7.89 10.18 -2.66
C GLN A 124 -7.13 10.51 -1.38
N LEU A 125 -7.67 11.48 -0.63
CA LEU A 125 -7.08 12.01 0.60
C LEU A 125 -7.97 11.69 1.79
N GLY A 126 -7.34 11.42 2.93
CA GLY A 126 -8.01 11.30 4.23
C GLY A 126 -7.00 11.17 5.35
N TRP A 127 -7.47 11.21 6.59
CA TRP A 127 -6.61 10.84 7.73
C TRP A 127 -6.12 9.39 7.59
N PRO A 128 -4.91 9.06 8.09
CA PRO A 128 -4.38 7.70 8.11
C PRO A 128 -5.13 6.86 9.14
N ASP A 129 -6.36 6.48 8.80
CA ASP A 129 -7.26 5.71 9.66
C ASP A 129 -8.16 4.81 8.80
N MET A 130 -8.05 3.50 9.05
CA MET A 130 -8.74 2.44 8.31
C MET A 130 -10.26 2.48 8.43
N ARG A 131 -10.82 3.21 9.41
CA ARG A 131 -12.26 3.39 9.52
C ARG A 131 -12.87 4.01 8.24
N LEU A 132 -12.15 4.88 7.54
CA LEU A 132 -12.65 5.49 6.30
C LEU A 132 -12.79 4.50 5.14
N PRO A 133 -11.74 3.76 4.72
CA PRO A 133 -11.89 2.79 3.65
C PRO A 133 -12.87 1.68 4.04
N ILE A 134 -12.90 1.22 5.30
CA ILE A 134 -13.89 0.25 5.78
C ILE A 134 -15.33 0.81 5.67
N LEU A 135 -15.57 2.03 6.14
CA LEU A 135 -16.88 2.68 6.05
C LEU A 135 -17.32 2.78 4.60
N TYR A 136 -16.42 3.19 3.71
CA TYR A 136 -16.73 3.33 2.31
C TYR A 136 -17.04 1.98 1.64
N THR A 137 -16.30 0.92 1.95
CA THR A 137 -16.61 -0.44 1.49
C THR A 137 -18.01 -0.87 1.92
N LEU A 138 -18.41 -0.59 3.16
CA LEU A 138 -19.72 -0.98 3.70
C LEU A 138 -20.88 -0.13 3.17
N SER A 139 -20.64 1.15 2.88
CA SER A 139 -21.69 2.07 2.44
C SER A 139 -21.80 2.22 0.94
N TRP A 140 -20.83 1.73 0.15
CA TRP A 140 -20.79 1.94 -1.29
C TRP A 140 -22.09 1.49 -1.99
N PRO A 141 -22.67 2.32 -2.89
CA PRO A 141 -22.15 3.58 -3.45
C PRO A 141 -22.42 4.85 -2.62
N GLU A 142 -23.11 4.73 -1.49
CA GLU A 142 -23.50 5.88 -0.66
C GLU A 142 -22.33 6.45 0.15
N ARG A 143 -22.46 7.73 0.50
CA ARG A 143 -21.55 8.44 1.43
C ARG A 143 -22.27 8.68 2.75
N VAL A 144 -21.71 8.16 3.84
CA VAL A 144 -22.27 8.35 5.19
C VAL A 144 -21.73 9.64 5.80
N TYR A 145 -22.61 10.48 6.34
CA TYR A 145 -22.21 11.67 7.08
C TYR A 145 -21.41 11.29 8.33
N CYS A 146 -20.29 11.98 8.56
CA CYS A 146 -19.50 11.88 9.78
C CYS A 146 -19.36 13.27 10.41
N SER A 147 -19.59 13.35 11.72
CA SER A 147 -19.43 14.61 12.49
C SER A 147 -17.96 14.87 12.81
N GLU A 148 -17.60 16.12 13.14
CA GLU A 148 -16.24 16.49 13.61
C GLU A 148 -15.80 15.71 14.85
N ILE A 149 -16.74 15.22 15.68
CA ILE A 149 -16.44 14.42 16.88
C ILE A 149 -16.01 13.01 16.49
N THR A 150 -16.68 12.42 15.50
CA THR A 150 -16.43 11.05 15.04
C THR A 150 -15.30 10.95 14.02
N TRP A 151 -15.21 11.97 13.16
CA TRP A 151 -14.28 12.09 12.04
C TRP A 151 -13.95 13.57 11.78
N PRO A 152 -12.89 14.10 12.43
CA PRO A 152 -12.44 15.47 12.20
C PRO A 152 -12.09 15.69 10.73
N ARG A 153 -12.37 16.89 10.20
CA ARG A 153 -11.93 17.27 8.85
C ARG A 153 -10.42 17.23 8.70
N LEU A 154 -9.96 16.83 7.52
CA LEU A 154 -8.57 16.99 7.12
C LEU A 154 -8.27 18.47 6.93
N ASP A 155 -7.38 19.02 7.76
CA ASP A 155 -6.92 20.39 7.63
C ASP A 155 -5.66 20.47 6.77
N LEU A 156 -5.88 20.73 5.48
CA LEU A 156 -4.81 20.81 4.48
C LEU A 156 -3.82 21.96 4.72
N CYS A 157 -4.18 22.97 5.51
CA CYS A 157 -3.27 24.09 5.80
C CYS A 157 -2.24 23.76 6.89
N ASN A 158 -2.41 22.64 7.60
CA ASN A 158 -1.59 22.23 8.73
C ASN A 158 -0.91 20.86 8.53
N VAL A 159 -0.85 20.37 7.30
CA VAL A 159 -0.17 19.12 6.94
C VAL A 159 0.76 19.33 5.75
N ASP A 160 1.90 18.64 5.77
CA ASP A 160 2.80 18.55 4.62
C ASP A 160 2.38 17.39 3.71
N LEU A 161 2.50 17.58 2.40
CA LEU A 161 2.34 16.51 1.41
C LEU A 161 3.67 16.32 0.66
N THR A 162 4.53 15.45 1.20
CA THR A 162 5.85 15.19 0.62
C THR A 162 5.94 13.82 -0.02
N PHE A 163 6.74 13.71 -1.07
CA PHE A 163 6.98 12.48 -1.81
C PHE A 163 8.47 12.27 -2.04
N LYS A 164 8.92 11.02 -1.95
CA LYS A 164 10.26 10.61 -2.38
C LYS A 164 10.20 9.25 -3.08
N LYS A 165 11.15 9.01 -3.98
CA LYS A 165 11.32 7.68 -4.57
C LYS A 165 11.78 6.69 -3.49
N PRO A 166 11.28 5.45 -3.49
CA PRO A 166 11.82 4.40 -2.63
C PRO A 166 13.27 4.07 -3.02
N ASP A 167 14.06 3.66 -2.04
CA ASP A 167 15.42 3.16 -2.24
C ASP A 167 15.37 1.64 -2.42
N HIS A 168 15.69 1.14 -3.62
CA HIS A 168 15.64 -0.28 -3.94
C HIS A 168 16.70 -1.11 -3.18
N VAL A 169 17.80 -0.49 -2.75
CA VAL A 169 18.80 -1.16 -1.91
C VAL A 169 18.25 -1.34 -0.49
N LYS A 170 17.48 -0.36 0.00
CA LYS A 170 16.78 -0.42 1.29
C LYS A 170 15.60 -1.40 1.28
N TYR A 171 14.88 -1.46 0.16
CA TYR A 171 13.62 -2.21 0.03
C TYR A 171 13.66 -3.23 -1.11
N PRO A 172 14.56 -4.24 -1.05
CA PRO A 172 14.67 -5.26 -2.10
C PRO A 172 13.40 -6.10 -2.27
N SER A 173 12.53 -6.13 -1.25
CA SER A 173 11.21 -6.77 -1.30
C SER A 173 10.35 -6.26 -2.46
N MET A 174 10.49 -4.98 -2.83
CA MET A 174 9.77 -4.40 -3.95
C MET A 174 10.14 -5.14 -5.24
N ASP A 175 11.44 -5.25 -5.53
CA ASP A 175 11.93 -5.91 -6.74
C ASP A 175 11.49 -7.38 -6.81
N LEU A 176 11.51 -8.08 -5.66
CA LEU A 176 10.97 -9.44 -5.55
C LEU A 176 9.48 -9.51 -5.88
N ALA A 177 8.69 -8.55 -5.41
CA ALA A 177 7.25 -8.50 -5.69
C ALA A 177 6.94 -8.22 -7.15
N TYR A 178 7.61 -7.24 -7.77
CA TYR A 178 7.48 -7.01 -9.22
C TYR A 178 7.92 -8.23 -10.02
N ALA A 179 9.01 -8.91 -9.65
CA ALA A 179 9.47 -10.12 -10.31
C ALA A 179 8.47 -11.28 -10.18
N ALA A 180 7.93 -11.51 -8.97
CA ALA A 180 6.93 -12.55 -8.72
C ALA A 180 5.62 -12.25 -9.46
N GLY A 181 5.19 -10.99 -9.47
CA GLY A 181 4.03 -10.53 -10.22
C GLY A 181 4.15 -10.81 -11.71
N ARG A 182 5.28 -10.40 -12.33
CA ARG A 182 5.57 -10.65 -13.75
C ARG A 182 5.70 -12.13 -14.08
N ALA A 183 6.28 -12.93 -13.18
CA ALA A 183 6.33 -14.39 -13.34
C ALA A 183 4.92 -15.02 -13.31
N GLY A 184 4.01 -14.43 -12.53
CA GLY A 184 2.62 -14.85 -12.41
C GLY A 184 2.47 -16.30 -11.91
N GLY A 185 1.39 -16.95 -12.32
CA GLY A 185 1.11 -18.33 -11.91
C GLY A 185 1.02 -18.47 -10.40
N THR A 186 1.80 -19.39 -9.82
CA THR A 186 1.86 -19.62 -8.38
C THR A 186 2.92 -18.76 -7.68
N MET A 187 3.73 -18.00 -8.40
CA MET A 187 4.91 -17.32 -7.83
C MET A 187 4.52 -16.24 -6.81
N THR A 188 3.40 -15.55 -7.00
CA THR A 188 2.87 -14.57 -6.04
C THR A 188 2.47 -15.22 -4.72
N GLY A 189 1.89 -16.43 -4.77
CA GLY A 189 1.59 -17.24 -3.59
C GLY A 189 2.84 -17.78 -2.90
N VAL A 190 3.86 -18.20 -3.67
CA VAL A 190 5.16 -18.62 -3.14
C VAL A 190 5.84 -17.46 -2.40
N LEU A 191 5.86 -16.27 -3.01
CA LEU A 191 6.41 -15.06 -2.41
C LEU A 191 5.69 -14.70 -1.10
N SER A 192 4.36 -14.71 -1.11
CA SER A 192 3.56 -14.45 0.09
C SER A 192 3.85 -15.45 1.21
N ALA A 193 3.95 -16.74 0.90
CA ALA A 193 4.24 -17.78 1.89
C ALA A 193 5.67 -17.69 2.44
N ALA A 194 6.64 -17.39 1.57
CA ALA A 194 8.03 -17.17 1.97
C ALA A 194 8.14 -15.97 2.92
N ASN A 195 7.46 -14.86 2.64
CA ASN A 195 7.42 -13.70 3.52
C ASN A 195 6.79 -14.00 4.87
N GLU A 196 5.65 -14.70 4.89
CA GLU A 196 5.01 -15.11 6.14
C GLU A 196 6.00 -15.87 7.04
N LYS A 197 6.76 -16.80 6.45
CA LYS A 197 7.76 -17.56 7.20
C LYS A 197 8.98 -16.73 7.61
N ALA A 198 9.47 -15.85 6.74
CA ALA A 198 10.59 -14.97 7.03
C ALA A 198 10.25 -14.00 8.18
N VAL A 199 9.07 -13.38 8.16
CA VAL A 199 8.61 -12.47 9.22
C VAL A 199 8.42 -13.22 10.54
N GLU A 200 7.85 -14.43 10.52
CA GLU A 200 7.77 -15.29 11.72
C GLU A 200 9.17 -15.55 12.30
N MET A 201 10.13 -15.97 11.46
CA MET A 201 11.51 -16.24 11.88
C MET A 201 12.23 -15.00 12.39
N PHE A 202 11.99 -13.84 11.78
CA PHE A 202 12.56 -12.57 12.23
C PHE A 202 11.97 -12.16 13.58
N ILE A 203 10.65 -12.22 13.76
CA ILE A 203 9.97 -11.91 15.03
C ILE A 203 10.44 -12.83 16.16
N ASP A 204 10.70 -14.10 15.85
CA ASP A 204 11.27 -15.10 16.75
C ASP A 204 12.78 -14.94 16.96
N GLU A 205 13.40 -13.90 16.40
CA GLU A 205 14.84 -13.60 16.45
C GLU A 205 15.75 -14.74 15.93
N LYS A 206 15.23 -15.57 15.02
CA LYS A 206 15.95 -16.69 14.38
C LYS A 206 16.75 -16.27 13.16
N ILE A 207 16.38 -15.15 12.53
CA ILE A 207 17.09 -14.52 11.41
C ILE A 207 17.24 -13.02 11.68
N SER A 208 18.20 -12.38 11.02
CA SER A 208 18.36 -10.92 11.06
C SER A 208 17.44 -10.23 10.04
N TYR A 209 17.38 -8.89 10.08
CA TYR A 209 16.51 -8.11 9.19
C TYR A 209 16.89 -8.19 7.70
N LEU A 210 18.16 -8.50 7.39
CA LEU A 210 18.68 -8.56 6.03
C LEU A 210 18.86 -10.00 5.50
N ASP A 211 18.50 -11.01 6.30
CA ASP A 211 18.47 -12.43 5.87
C ASP A 211 17.12 -12.75 5.21
#